data_AF-A0A256ZYC0-F1
#
_entry.id   AF-A0A256ZYC0-F1
#
_cell.length_a   1.000
_cell.length_b   1.000
_cell.length_c   1.000
_cell.angle_alpha   90.00
_cell.angle_beta   90.00
_cell.angle_gamma   90.00
#
_symmetry.space_group_name_H-M   'P 1'
#
loop_
_entity.id
_entity.type
_entity.pdbx_description
1 polymer ?
#
loop_
_entity_poly.entity_id
_entity_poly.type
_entity_poly.pdbx_seq_one_letter_code
_entity_poly.pdbx_strand_id
1 'polypeptide(L)'
;MVFLELYIKNVQKPRFREKILGYIVGENSVFKLGLMCYEDIPGGKVFELFTVVDKYNDYPLLSYVEVEGDVGYGTLLGQEKYFDEIRKFIPKLKYYISPWNTVLSLISYVEGKTLSSENFKKRVAIKDNRFARGWNNFFTTLNQETFESIIKKIKVSFTVKII
;
A
#
# COMPACT_ATOMS: atom_id res chain seq x y z
N MET A 1 -10.45 -9.09 12.89
CA MET A 1 -9.14 -8.43 13.04
C MET A 1 -8.12 -9.26 12.28
N VAL A 2 -7.32 -8.64 11.43
CA VAL A 2 -6.31 -9.32 10.60
C VAL A 2 -4.93 -9.06 11.18
N PHE A 3 -4.13 -10.11 11.31
CA PHE A 3 -2.76 -10.03 11.80
C PHE A 3 -1.80 -10.04 10.61
N LEU A 4 -0.92 -9.05 10.54
CA LEU A 4 0.12 -8.91 9.53
C LEU A 4 1.47 -8.75 10.24
N GLU A 5 2.43 -9.60 9.89
CA GLU A 5 3.74 -9.60 10.52
C GLU A 5 4.83 -9.41 9.46
N LEU A 6 5.57 -8.30 9.56
CA LEU A 6 6.69 -7.98 8.70
C LEU A 6 7.99 -8.52 9.31
N TYR A 7 8.73 -9.30 8.54
CA TYR A 7 10.12 -9.63 8.78
C TYR A 7 10.98 -8.79 7.84
N ILE A 8 11.89 -8.00 8.42
CA ILE A 8 12.72 -7.08 7.65
C ILE A 8 14.16 -7.10 8.16
N LYS A 9 15.13 -7.14 7.24
CA LYS A 9 16.55 -7.04 7.63
C LYS A 9 16.87 -5.65 8.17
N ASN A 10 17.70 -5.59 9.22
CA ASN A 10 18.16 -4.31 9.79
C ASN A 10 18.89 -3.43 8.76
N VAL A 11 19.69 -4.05 7.89
CA VAL A 11 20.37 -3.37 6.77
C VAL A 11 19.86 -3.93 5.46
N GLN A 12 19.34 -3.03 4.63
CA GLN A 12 18.84 -3.35 3.30
C GLN A 12 19.67 -2.63 2.25
N LYS A 13 20.12 -3.36 1.22
CA LYS A 13 20.71 -2.74 0.04
C LYS A 13 19.57 -2.25 -0.87
N PRO A 14 19.55 -0.97 -1.26
CA PRO A 14 18.64 -0.46 -2.29
C PRO A 14 18.68 -1.36 -3.52
N ARG A 15 17.50 -1.73 -4.03
CA ARG A 15 17.36 -2.55 -5.23
C ARG A 15 17.05 -1.69 -6.44
N PHE A 16 16.10 -0.77 -6.28
CA PHE A 16 15.68 0.20 -7.28
C PHE A 16 14.95 1.35 -6.58
N ARG A 17 14.63 2.40 -7.35
CA ARG A 17 13.80 3.50 -6.90
C ARG A 17 12.39 3.36 -7.45
N GLU A 18 11.39 3.63 -6.62
CA GLU A 18 9.99 3.52 -7.01
C GLU A 18 9.19 4.70 -6.45
N LYS A 19 8.15 5.10 -7.18
CA LYS A 19 7.20 6.12 -6.76
C LYS A 19 5.81 5.51 -6.60
N ILE A 20 5.41 5.27 -5.36
CA ILE A 20 4.17 4.58 -5.00
C ILE A 20 3.08 5.58 -4.65
N LEU A 21 1.89 5.37 -5.21
CA LEU A 21 0.64 5.96 -4.71
C LEU A 21 -0.08 4.90 -3.88
N GLY A 22 -0.31 5.20 -2.60
CA GLY A 22 -0.81 4.23 -1.64
C GLY A 22 -1.82 4.79 -0.67
N TYR A 23 -2.39 3.88 0.14
CA TYR A 23 -3.27 4.19 1.25
C TYR A 23 -2.77 3.47 2.51
N ILE A 24 -2.51 4.19 3.60
CA ILE A 24 -1.94 3.61 4.82
C ILE A 24 -3.01 2.85 5.61
N VAL A 25 -2.76 1.58 5.92
CA VAL A 25 -3.73 0.66 6.52
C VAL A 25 -3.27 0.03 7.84
N GLY A 26 -2.00 0.20 8.20
CA GLY A 26 -1.46 -0.25 9.49
C GLY A 26 -0.16 0.47 9.83
N GLU A 27 0.22 0.41 11.11
CA GLU A 27 1.45 1.02 11.60
C GLU A 27 2.01 0.24 12.80
N ASN A 28 3.33 0.25 12.92
CA ASN A 28 4.07 -0.34 14.04
C ASN A 28 5.41 0.36 14.17
N SER A 29 5.61 1.09 15.28
CA SER A 29 6.80 1.94 15.47
C SER A 29 6.98 2.88 14.27
N VAL A 30 8.16 2.91 13.66
CA VAL A 30 8.49 3.71 12.47
C VAL A 30 8.02 3.07 11.16
N PHE A 31 7.37 1.91 11.16
CA PHE A 31 6.94 1.25 9.93
C PHE A 31 5.45 1.51 9.68
N LYS A 32 5.13 1.92 8.46
CA LYS A 32 3.75 1.93 7.96
C LYS A 32 3.54 0.78 6.99
N LEU A 33 2.35 0.22 7.04
CA LEU A 33 1.83 -0.72 6.06
C LEU A 33 0.85 0.04 5.16
N GLY A 34 1.12 0.02 3.87
CA GLY A 34 0.28 0.64 2.85
C GLY A 34 -0.30 -0.38 1.88
N LEU A 35 -1.45 -0.03 1.32
CA LEU A 35 -2.09 -0.71 0.21
C LEU A 35 -1.87 0.14 -1.04
N MET A 36 -1.32 -0.46 -2.09
CA MET A 36 -1.16 0.19 -3.40
C MET A 36 -2.06 -0.49 -4.44
N CYS A 37 -2.42 0.25 -5.48
CA CYS A 37 -3.11 -0.25 -6.66
C CYS A 37 -2.38 0.21 -7.90
N TYR A 38 -2.11 -0.71 -8.83
CA TYR A 38 -1.41 -0.40 -10.08
C TYR A 38 -2.05 -1.10 -11.29
N GLU A 39 -1.79 -0.51 -12.45
CA GLU A 39 -2.17 -1.07 -13.75
C GLU A 39 -1.09 -2.06 -14.21
N ASP A 40 -1.40 -3.36 -14.16
CA ASP A 40 -0.52 -4.45 -14.60
C ASP A 40 -0.63 -4.75 -16.10
N ILE A 41 -1.83 -4.56 -16.64
CA ILE A 41 -2.18 -4.60 -18.07
C ILE A 41 -3.06 -3.37 -18.38
N PRO A 42 -3.19 -2.93 -19.65
CA PRO A 42 -4.05 -1.78 -19.97
C PRO A 42 -5.48 -1.92 -19.39
N GLY A 43 -5.92 -0.95 -18.59
CA GLY A 43 -7.22 -0.98 -17.88
C GLY A 43 -7.24 -1.84 -16.61
N GLY A 44 -6.11 -2.46 -16.26
CA GLY A 44 -5.90 -3.31 -15.10
C GLY A 44 -5.90 -2.54 -13.78
N LYS A 45 -6.14 -3.30 -12.71
CA LYS A 45 -6.15 -2.84 -11.32
C LYS A 45 -5.77 -3.99 -10.41
N VAL A 46 -4.51 -4.02 -9.99
CA VAL A 46 -3.97 -5.03 -9.09
C VAL A 46 -3.59 -4.35 -7.79
N PHE A 47 -4.12 -4.90 -6.69
CA PHE A 47 -3.75 -4.48 -5.36
C PHE A 47 -2.56 -5.27 -4.83
N GLU A 48 -1.70 -4.59 -4.10
CA GLU A 48 -0.55 -5.20 -3.43
C GLU A 48 -0.24 -4.41 -2.16
N LEU A 49 0.36 -5.06 -1.17
CA LEU A 49 0.82 -4.37 0.04
C LEU A 49 2.23 -3.85 -0.17
N PHE A 50 2.56 -2.75 0.50
CA PHE A 50 3.91 -2.23 0.60
C PHE A 50 4.15 -1.76 2.03
N THR A 51 5.41 -1.57 2.40
CA THR A 51 5.77 -0.93 3.66
C THR A 51 6.66 0.28 3.40
N VAL A 52 6.60 1.25 4.31
CA VAL A 52 7.45 2.44 4.28
C VAL A 52 7.95 2.74 5.68
N VAL A 53 9.23 3.12 5.78
CA VAL A 53 9.83 3.63 7.00
C VAL A 53 9.48 5.12 7.11
N ASP A 54 8.77 5.46 8.18
CA ASP A 54 8.25 6.78 8.50
C ASP A 54 8.63 7.16 9.93
N LYS A 55 9.82 7.75 10.06
CA LYS A 55 10.39 8.11 11.37
C LYS A 55 9.65 9.27 12.04
N TYR A 56 9.06 10.16 11.24
CA TYR A 56 8.47 11.41 11.73
C TYR A 56 6.94 11.40 11.72
N ASN A 57 6.33 10.26 11.36
CA ASN A 57 4.89 10.09 11.26
C ASN A 57 4.25 11.02 10.20
N ASP A 58 4.94 11.19 9.07
CA ASP A 58 4.50 12.00 7.93
C ASP A 58 3.30 11.36 7.19
N TYR A 59 3.11 10.04 7.37
CA TYR A 59 2.11 9.21 6.68
C TYR A 59 1.13 8.57 7.68
N PRO A 60 0.17 9.34 8.21
CA PRO A 60 -0.73 8.85 9.24
C PRO A 60 -1.63 7.71 8.75
N LEU A 61 -2.10 6.89 9.69
CA LEU A 61 -3.04 5.81 9.41
C LEU A 61 -4.30 6.31 8.67
N LEU A 62 -4.81 5.52 7.72
CA LEU A 62 -6.00 5.82 6.89
C LEU A 62 -5.86 7.06 6.01
N SER A 63 -4.63 7.38 5.59
CA SER A 63 -4.35 8.48 4.67
C SER A 63 -3.85 7.99 3.30
N TYR A 64 -4.09 8.80 2.26
CA TYR A 64 -3.44 8.57 0.97
C TYR A 64 -2.08 9.21 0.96
N VAL A 65 -1.14 8.56 0.28
CA VAL A 65 0.24 9.02 0.18
C VAL A 65 0.76 8.90 -1.25
N GLU A 66 1.64 9.83 -1.61
CA GLU A 66 2.57 9.68 -2.72
C GLU A 66 3.96 9.65 -2.12
N VAL A 67 4.68 8.54 -2.29
CA VAL A 67 6.00 8.34 -1.71
C VAL A 67 6.96 7.84 -2.78
N GLU A 68 8.15 8.44 -2.83
CA GLU A 68 9.22 8.08 -3.74
C GLU A 68 10.47 7.77 -2.93
N GLY A 69 11.12 6.65 -3.24
CA GLY A 69 12.31 6.25 -2.49
C GLY A 69 12.97 5.00 -2.99
N ASP A 70 14.06 4.68 -2.33
CA ASP A 70 14.81 3.46 -2.56
C ASP A 70 14.11 2.29 -1.86
N VAL A 71 13.90 1.24 -2.65
CA VAL A 71 13.12 0.08 -2.27
C VAL A 71 14.05 -1.09 -1.97
N GLY A 72 13.80 -1.75 -0.84
CA GLY A 72 14.25 -3.09 -0.56
C GLY A 72 13.07 -4.04 -0.40
N TYR A 73 13.30 -5.18 0.24
CA TYR A 73 12.30 -6.24 0.36
C TYR A 73 12.16 -6.69 1.81
N GLY A 74 10.92 -6.87 2.25
CA GLY A 74 10.58 -7.59 3.47
C GLY A 74 9.81 -8.87 3.16
N THR A 75 9.59 -9.70 4.16
CA THR A 75 8.62 -10.80 4.12
C THR A 75 7.42 -10.40 4.98
N LEU A 76 6.24 -10.30 4.39
CA LEU A 76 5.01 -9.93 5.09
C LEU A 76 4.08 -11.15 5.17
N LEU A 77 3.87 -11.68 6.37
CA LEU A 77 2.97 -12.79 6.61
C LEU A 77 1.54 -12.29 6.84
N GLY A 78 0.54 -13.11 6.47
CA GLY A 78 -0.88 -12.82 6.71
C GLY A 78 -1.59 -12.04 5.60
N GLN A 79 -0.92 -11.77 4.47
CA GLN A 79 -1.44 -10.98 3.36
C GLN A 79 -2.73 -11.56 2.77
N GLU A 80 -2.79 -12.89 2.59
CA GLU A 80 -3.96 -13.57 2.03
C GLU A 80 -5.22 -13.31 2.87
N LYS A 81 -5.11 -13.45 4.21
CA LYS A 81 -6.20 -13.15 5.14
C LYS A 81 -6.66 -11.68 5.03
N TYR A 82 -5.73 -10.75 4.84
CA TYR A 82 -6.08 -9.34 4.65
C TYR A 82 -6.92 -9.13 3.39
N PHE A 83 -6.46 -9.67 2.27
CA PHE A 83 -7.19 -9.55 1.02
C PHE A 83 -8.51 -10.33 0.99
N ASP A 84 -8.60 -11.45 1.69
CA ASP A 84 -9.85 -12.19 1.87
C ASP A 84 -10.89 -11.37 2.64
N GLU A 85 -10.48 -10.63 3.69
CA GLU A 85 -11.38 -9.68 4.35
C GLU A 85 -11.84 -8.57 3.40
N ILE A 86 -10.96 -8.03 2.54
CA ILE A 86 -11.38 -7.04 1.53
C ILE A 86 -12.38 -7.67 0.54
N ARG A 87 -12.13 -8.90 0.10
CA ARG A 87 -13.00 -9.61 -0.87
C ARG A 87 -14.42 -9.85 -0.36
N LYS A 88 -14.64 -9.92 0.95
CA LYS A 88 -16.00 -9.97 1.51
C LYS A 88 -16.83 -8.73 1.14
N PHE A 89 -16.18 -7.58 0.94
CA PHE A 89 -16.83 -6.33 0.54
C PHE A 89 -16.65 -6.02 -0.94
N ILE A 90 -15.55 -6.48 -1.56
CA ILE A 90 -15.20 -6.25 -2.96
C ILE A 90 -14.88 -7.61 -3.62
N PRO A 91 -15.88 -8.43 -3.99
CA PRO A 91 -15.67 -9.83 -4.40
C PRO A 91 -14.74 -10.02 -5.59
N LYS A 92 -14.71 -9.05 -6.52
CA LYS A 92 -13.88 -9.09 -7.73
C LYS A 92 -12.52 -8.38 -7.56
N LEU A 93 -12.08 -8.15 -6.32
CA LEU A 93 -10.78 -7.53 -6.06
C LEU A 93 -9.64 -8.45 -6.56
N LYS A 94 -8.90 -7.95 -7.56
CA LYS A 94 -7.67 -8.55 -8.04
C LYS A 94 -6.51 -8.03 -7.19
N TYR A 95 -5.72 -8.95 -6.65
CA TYR A 95 -4.53 -8.64 -5.86
C TYR A 95 -3.38 -9.55 -6.24
N TYR A 96 -2.17 -9.17 -5.86
CA TYR A 96 -0.97 -9.96 -5.97
C TYR A 96 -0.32 -10.14 -4.60
N ILE A 97 0.09 -11.37 -4.32
CA ILE A 97 0.95 -11.73 -3.18
C ILE A 97 2.10 -12.54 -3.79
N SER A 98 3.34 -12.14 -3.49
CA SER A 98 4.49 -12.92 -3.91
C SER A 98 4.43 -14.35 -3.35
N PRO A 99 4.79 -15.40 -4.12
CA PRO A 99 4.86 -16.77 -3.62
C PRO A 99 5.77 -16.96 -2.39
N TRP A 100 6.72 -16.05 -2.17
CA TRP A 100 7.63 -16.03 -1.02
C TRP A 100 7.19 -15.05 0.07
N ASN A 101 5.97 -14.52 0.00
CA ASN A 101 5.44 -13.46 0.87
C ASN A 101 6.28 -12.18 0.85
N THR A 102 7.06 -11.96 -0.22
CA THR A 102 7.85 -10.75 -0.40
C THR A 102 6.94 -9.52 -0.53
N VAL A 103 7.32 -8.44 0.13
CA VAL A 103 6.68 -7.13 0.06
C VAL A 103 7.73 -6.07 -0.27
N LEU A 104 7.35 -5.04 -1.04
CA LEU A 104 8.19 -3.86 -1.23
C LEU A 104 8.30 -3.09 0.08
N SER A 105 9.51 -2.69 0.43
CA SER A 105 9.78 -1.85 1.60
C SER A 105 10.57 -0.61 1.18
N LEU A 106 9.94 0.55 1.27
CA LEU A 106 10.60 1.85 1.12
C LEU A 106 11.45 2.12 2.37
N ILE A 107 12.74 1.86 2.25
CA ILE A 107 13.73 1.91 3.34
C ILE A 107 14.43 3.27 3.45
N SER A 108 14.40 4.05 2.37
CA SER A 108 14.92 5.41 2.32
C SER A 108 14.07 6.21 1.37
N TYR A 109 13.20 7.08 1.89
CA TYR A 109 12.37 7.94 1.05
C TYR A 109 13.17 9.19 0.66
N VAL A 110 12.99 9.61 -0.60
CA VAL A 110 13.60 10.80 -1.20
C VAL A 110 12.60 11.95 -1.19
N GLU A 111 11.33 11.66 -1.48
CA GLU A 111 10.24 12.62 -1.47
C GLU A 111 8.95 11.92 -1.04
N GLY A 112 8.07 12.63 -0.33
CA GLY A 112 6.75 12.10 -0.02
C GLY A 112 5.79 13.18 0.44
N LYS A 113 4.49 12.89 0.31
CA LYS A 113 3.41 13.74 0.82
C LYS A 113 2.16 12.94 1.13
N THR A 114 1.46 13.39 2.15
CA THR A 114 0.09 12.95 2.45
C THR A 114 -0.90 13.75 1.62
N LEU A 115 -1.92 13.07 1.11
CA LEU A 115 -2.94 13.62 0.23
C LEU A 115 -4.31 13.50 0.89
N SER A 116 -5.08 14.59 0.88
CA SER A 116 -6.51 14.50 1.17
C SER A 116 -7.22 13.65 0.13
N SER A 117 -8.40 13.12 0.44
CA SER A 117 -9.19 12.31 -0.51
C SER A 117 -9.42 13.05 -1.83
N GLU A 118 -9.72 14.35 -1.80
CA GLU A 118 -9.91 15.17 -2.99
C GLU A 118 -8.61 15.35 -3.79
N ASN A 119 -7.50 15.63 -3.11
CA ASN A 119 -6.20 15.79 -3.77
C ASN A 119 -5.71 14.46 -4.37
N PHE A 120 -5.99 13.33 -3.71
CA PHE A 120 -5.71 12.01 -4.25
C PHE A 120 -6.51 11.74 -5.52
N LYS A 121 -7.80 12.07 -5.52
CA LYS A 121 -8.67 11.95 -6.71
C LYS A 121 -8.14 12.76 -7.89
N LYS A 122 -7.73 14.01 -7.65
CA LYS A 122 -7.06 14.87 -8.65
C LYS A 122 -5.74 14.25 -9.13
N ARG A 123 -4.95 13.71 -8.20
CA ARG A 123 -3.64 13.10 -8.51
C ARG A 123 -3.76 11.88 -9.41
N VAL A 124 -4.70 10.97 -9.15
CA VAL A 124 -4.89 9.75 -9.96
C VAL A 124 -5.56 10.05 -11.30
N ALA A 125 -6.24 11.19 -11.44
CA ALA A 125 -6.83 11.63 -12.71
C ALA A 125 -5.79 11.94 -13.79
N ILE A 126 -4.54 12.26 -13.40
CA ILE A 126 -3.44 12.58 -14.33
C ILE A 126 -3.01 11.35 -15.15
N LYS A 127 -3.08 10.13 -14.59
CA LYS A 127 -2.76 8.86 -15.27
C LYS A 127 -1.34 8.77 -15.87
N ASP A 128 -0.42 9.55 -15.32
CA ASP A 128 1.00 9.66 -15.71
C ASP A 128 1.83 8.41 -15.41
N ASN A 129 1.50 7.64 -14.37
CA ASN A 129 2.21 6.41 -14.01
C ASN A 129 1.27 5.23 -13.73
N ARG A 130 1.84 4.03 -13.56
CA ARG A 130 1.08 2.78 -13.38
C ARG A 130 0.18 2.81 -12.14
N PHE A 131 0.58 3.49 -11.07
CA PHE A 131 -0.19 3.57 -9.85
C PHE A 131 -1.36 4.55 -10.01
N ALA A 132 -1.12 5.71 -10.61
CA ALA A 132 -2.16 6.68 -10.94
C ALA A 132 -3.22 6.04 -11.84
N ARG A 133 -2.79 5.27 -12.86
CA ARG A 133 -3.70 4.50 -13.73
C ARG A 133 -4.45 3.42 -12.96
N GLY A 134 -3.78 2.61 -12.14
CA GLY A 134 -4.41 1.56 -11.35
C GLY A 134 -5.49 2.07 -10.41
N TRP A 135 -5.19 3.10 -9.61
CA TRP A 135 -6.17 3.74 -8.73
C TRP A 135 -7.33 4.38 -9.49
N ASN A 136 -7.05 5.03 -10.62
CA ASN A 136 -8.11 5.60 -11.47
C ASN A 136 -9.03 4.50 -12.02
N ASN A 137 -8.46 3.44 -12.59
CA ASN A 137 -9.19 2.28 -13.10
C ASN A 137 -10.00 1.56 -12.00
N PHE A 138 -9.54 1.63 -10.75
CA PHE A 138 -10.29 1.13 -9.61
C PHE A 138 -11.44 2.05 -9.22
N PHE A 139 -11.21 3.35 -9.13
CA PHE A 139 -12.24 4.31 -8.72
C PHE A 139 -13.31 4.60 -9.76
N THR A 140 -13.10 4.22 -11.02
CA THR A 140 -14.18 4.13 -12.01
C THR A 140 -15.15 2.98 -11.74
N THR A 141 -14.73 1.96 -10.96
CA THR A 141 -15.55 0.79 -10.61
C THR A 141 -16.12 0.83 -9.19
N LEU A 142 -15.44 1.46 -8.25
CA LEU A 142 -15.89 1.61 -6.87
C LEU A 142 -15.61 3.02 -6.38
N ASN A 143 -16.61 3.70 -5.81
CA ASN A 143 -16.39 5.04 -5.26
C ASN A 143 -15.31 5.02 -4.16
N GLN A 144 -14.38 5.98 -4.24
CA GLN A 144 -13.32 6.20 -3.27
C GLN A 144 -13.80 6.25 -1.81
N GLU A 145 -14.90 6.94 -1.52
CA GLU A 145 -15.45 7.02 -0.15
C GLU A 145 -15.94 5.65 0.35
N THR A 146 -16.50 4.84 -0.56
CA THR A 146 -16.91 3.46 -0.25
C THR A 146 -15.70 2.59 0.04
N PHE A 147 -14.63 2.72 -0.76
CA PHE A 147 -13.36 2.06 -0.50
C PHE A 147 -12.80 2.44 0.88
N GLU A 148 -12.71 3.74 1.20
CA GLU A 148 -12.22 4.21 2.50
C GLU A 148 -13.05 3.64 3.65
N SER A 149 -14.38 3.62 3.52
CA SER A 149 -15.29 3.04 4.52
C SER A 149 -15.06 1.55 4.71
N ILE A 150 -14.81 0.80 3.63
CA ILE A 150 -14.51 -0.64 3.68
C ILE A 150 -13.19 -0.86 4.42
N ILE A 151 -12.12 -0.17 4.03
CA ILE A 151 -10.81 -0.35 4.65
C ILE A 151 -10.84 0.02 6.14
N LYS A 152 -11.56 1.08 6.52
CA LYS A 152 -11.77 1.47 7.93
C LYS A 152 -12.43 0.37 8.79
N LYS A 153 -13.27 -0.49 8.20
CA LYS A 153 -13.92 -1.59 8.92
C LYS A 153 -12.96 -2.77 9.18
N ILE A 154 -11.92 -2.91 8.36
CA ILE A 154 -10.95 -4.00 8.47
C ILE A 154 -9.88 -3.62 9.49
N LYS A 155 -10.04 -4.06 10.74
CA LYS A 155 -9.04 -3.83 11.78
C LYS A 155 -7.77 -4.65 11.50
N VAL A 156 -6.65 -3.96 11.33
CA VAL A 156 -5.31 -4.55 11.12
C VAL A 156 -4.50 -4.46 12.41
N SER A 157 -3.89 -5.56 12.82
CA SER A 157 -2.82 -5.62 13.81
C SER A 157 -1.52 -5.87 13.06
N PHE A 158 -0.65 -4.85 13.01
CA PHE A 158 0.62 -4.89 12.29
C PHE A 158 1.78 -4.99 13.29
N THR A 159 2.67 -5.97 13.09
CA THR A 159 3.88 -6.18 13.89
C THR A 159 5.11 -6.25 13.00
N VAL A 160 6.26 -5.81 13.52
CA VAL A 160 7.52 -5.83 12.79
C VAL A 160 8.58 -6.56 13.60
N LYS A 161 9.29 -7.49 12.95
CA LYS A 161 10.46 -8.20 13.46
C LYS A 161 11.66 -7.84 12.60
N ILE A 162 12.63 -7.16 13.23
CA ILE A 162 13.91 -6.85 12.60
C ILE A 162 14.82 -8.07 12.79
N ILE A 163 15.36 -8.58 11.68
CA ILE A 163 16.26 -9.75 11.64
C ILE A 163 17.66 -9.40 11.09
#